data_AF-A0A852W8J9-F1
#
_entry.id   AF-A0A852W8J9-F1
#
_cell.length_a   1.000
_cell.length_b   1.000
_cell.length_c   1.000
_cell.angle_alpha   90.00
_cell.angle_beta   90.00
_cell.angle_gamma   90.00
#
_symmetry.space_group_name_H-M   'P 1'
#
loop_
_entity.id
_entity.type
_entity.pdbx_description
1 polymer ?
#
loop_
_entity_poly.entity_id
_entity_poly.type
_entity_poly.pdbx_seq_one_letter_code
_entity_poly.pdbx_strand_id
1 'polypeptide(L)'
;MPLLTRRTAGWLLAGVVALEVAIPAVGLATTEPPRRYSWSMFVASSTEYAYTGRTADGASRALDTGGLPWPQRTVHYGATVPGLLCAAAPDLVSVSRTRDGAPEWEQSC
;
A
#
# COMPACT_ATOMS: atom_id res chain seq x y z
N MET A 1 48.65 10.71 31.83
CA MET A 1 47.77 9.54 31.63
C MET A 1 46.31 9.80 31.19
N PRO A 2 45.76 11.03 30.99
CA PRO A 2 44.36 11.19 30.53
C PRO A 2 44.19 11.22 29.00
N LEU A 3 45.28 11.43 28.24
CA LEU A 3 45.26 11.52 26.77
C LEU A 3 45.18 10.16 26.08
N LEU A 4 45.81 9.12 26.66
CA LEU A 4 45.71 7.75 26.14
C LEU A 4 44.28 7.22 26.26
N THR A 5 43.59 7.52 27.36
CA THR A 5 42.20 7.12 27.64
C THR A 5 41.19 7.80 26.73
N ARG A 6 41.38 9.08 26.39
CA ARG A 6 40.54 9.77 25.40
C ARG A 6 40.73 9.22 23.99
N ARG A 7 41.98 8.88 23.63
CA ARG A 7 42.29 8.32 22.31
C ARG A 7 41.72 6.92 22.15
N THR A 8 41.85 6.05 23.16
CA THR A 8 41.21 4.73 23.14
C THR A 8 39.69 4.82 23.18
N ALA A 9 39.10 5.73 23.95
CA ALA A 9 37.65 5.97 23.93
C ALA A 9 37.16 6.42 22.54
N GLY A 10 37.90 7.29 21.85
CA GLY A 10 37.58 7.72 20.49
C GLY A 10 37.62 6.57 19.48
N TRP A 11 38.62 5.69 19.57
CA TRP A 11 38.70 4.50 18.71
C TRP A 11 37.57 3.50 18.98
N LEU A 12 37.20 3.30 20.24
CA LEU A 12 36.08 2.43 20.61
C LEU A 12 34.74 2.98 20.09
N LEU A 13 34.51 4.30 20.23
CA LEU A 13 33.31 4.94 19.71
C LEU A 13 33.24 4.86 18.17
N ALA A 14 34.36 5.11 17.49
CA ALA A 14 34.43 4.96 16.03
C ALA A 14 34.14 3.52 15.59
N GLY A 15 34.63 2.53 16.34
CA GLY A 15 34.35 1.11 16.11
C GLY A 15 32.87 0.77 16.29
N VAL A 16 32.23 1.30 17.34
CA VAL A 16 30.77 1.11 17.57
C VAL A 16 29.96 1.74 16.44
N VAL A 17 30.27 2.98 16.04
CA VAL A 17 29.56 3.64 14.94
C VAL A 17 29.73 2.87 13.62
N ALA A 18 30.94 2.39 13.33
CA ALA A 18 31.19 1.59 12.14
C ALA A 18 30.40 0.27 12.16
N LEU A 19 30.29 -0.38 13.33
CA LEU A 19 29.54 -1.63 13.50
C LEU A 19 28.02 -1.40 13.35
N GLU A 20 27.49 -0.34 13.96
CA GLU A 20 26.09 0.08 13.87
C GLU A 20 25.67 0.44 12.43
N VAL A 21 26.60 0.87 11.59
CA VAL A 21 26.33 1.13 10.16
C VAL A 21 26.49 -0.15 9.32
N ALA A 22 27.50 -0.96 9.60
CA ALA A 22 27.81 -2.15 8.82
C ALA A 22 26.77 -3.26 8.99
N ILE A 23 26.29 -3.52 10.22
CA ILE A 23 25.34 -4.62 10.48
C ILE A 23 24.02 -4.42 9.71
N PRO A 24 23.36 -3.24 9.73
CA PRO A 24 22.15 -3.02 8.94
C PRO A 24 22.41 -3.09 7.44
N ALA A 25 23.54 -2.57 6.95
CA ALA A 25 23.88 -2.58 5.53
C ALA A 25 24.11 -3.99 5.00
N VAL A 26 24.81 -4.84 5.77
CA VAL A 26 25.00 -6.26 5.43
C VAL A 26 23.69 -7.03 5.55
N GLY A 27 22.87 -6.73 6.57
CA GLY A 27 21.51 -7.27 6.69
C GLY A 27 20.66 -6.95 5.46
N LEU A 28 20.65 -5.70 5.01
CA LEU A 28 19.96 -5.25 3.80
C LEU A 28 20.49 -5.87 2.50
N ALA A 29 21.79 -6.15 2.41
CA ALA A 29 22.41 -6.74 1.22
C ALA A 29 22.24 -8.26 1.13
N THR A 30 22.14 -8.94 2.28
CA THR A 30 22.10 -10.41 2.37
C THR A 30 20.70 -10.97 2.60
N THR A 31 19.77 -10.16 3.08
CA THR A 31 18.36 -10.55 3.13
C THR A 31 17.78 -10.45 1.72
N GLU A 32 17.08 -11.49 1.27
CA GLU A 32 16.27 -11.40 0.06
C GLU A 32 15.40 -10.14 0.16
N PRO A 33 15.38 -9.28 -0.88
CA PRO A 33 14.52 -8.11 -0.87
C PRO A 33 13.12 -8.62 -0.56
N PRO A 34 12.47 -8.08 0.48
CA PRO A 34 11.20 -8.61 0.91
C PRO A 34 10.27 -8.66 -0.30
N ARG A 35 9.72 -9.84 -0.58
CA ARG A 35 8.80 -10.06 -1.70
C ARG A 35 7.73 -8.98 -1.64
N ARG A 36 7.90 -7.94 -2.46
CA ARG A 36 7.03 -6.77 -2.62
C ARG A 36 6.10 -6.59 -1.43
N TYR A 37 6.57 -5.94 -0.37
CA TYR A 37 5.63 -5.29 0.54
C TYR A 37 4.84 -4.31 -0.30
N SER A 38 3.66 -4.72 -0.78
CA SER A 38 2.65 -3.78 -1.20
C SER A 38 2.31 -3.02 0.06
N TRP A 39 2.81 -1.80 0.19
CA TRP A 39 2.31 -0.85 1.15
C TRP A 39 0.86 -0.58 0.78
N SER A 40 -0.05 -1.42 1.25
CA SER A 40 -1.46 -1.05 1.33
C SER A 40 -1.51 -0.01 2.42
N MET A 41 -1.46 1.26 2.03
CA MET A 41 -1.79 2.36 2.93
C MET A 41 -3.23 2.09 3.37
N PHE A 42 -3.40 1.52 4.57
CA PHE A 42 -4.69 1.49 5.24
C PHE A 42 -5.02 2.96 5.46
N VAL A 43 -5.83 3.52 4.57
CA VAL A 43 -6.18 4.93 4.64
C VAL A 43 -6.90 5.12 5.96
N ALA A 44 -6.27 5.86 6.86
CA ALA A 44 -6.78 6.13 8.19
C ALA A 44 -8.06 6.95 8.06
N SER A 45 -9.20 6.25 8.09
CA SER A 45 -10.57 6.64 8.48
C SER A 45 -11.17 8.00 8.09
N SER A 46 -10.52 8.88 7.32
CA SER A 46 -11.08 10.18 6.92
C SER A 46 -11.44 10.27 5.44
N THR A 47 -11.07 9.27 4.64
CA THR A 47 -11.37 9.25 3.21
C THR A 47 -12.30 8.09 2.90
N GLU A 48 -13.50 8.41 2.45
CA GLU A 48 -14.51 7.43 2.07
C GLU A 48 -14.33 7.11 0.58
N TYR A 49 -13.80 5.92 0.29
CA TYR A 49 -13.78 5.38 -1.06
C TYR A 49 -15.04 4.54 -1.27
N ALA A 50 -15.82 4.91 -2.29
CA ALA A 50 -16.99 4.15 -2.69
C ALA A 50 -16.90 3.78 -4.18
N TYR A 51 -17.60 2.70 -4.54
CA TYR A 51 -17.68 2.22 -5.91
C TYR A 51 -19.13 2.24 -6.36
N THR A 52 -19.37 2.75 -7.56
CA THR A 52 -20.67 2.73 -8.21
C THR A 52 -20.56 2.05 -9.57
N GLY A 53 -21.47 1.11 -9.84
CA GLY A 53 -21.58 0.42 -11.11
C GLY A 53 -22.70 1.04 -11.94
N ARG A 54 -22.44 1.29 -13.22
CA ARG A 54 -23.46 1.70 -14.19
C ARG A 54 -23.79 0.54 -15.11
N THR A 55 -25.08 0.30 -15.26
CA THR A 55 -25.66 -0.73 -16.14
C THR A 55 -25.87 -0.18 -17.55
N ALA A 56 -26.12 -1.08 -18.51
CA ALA A 56 -26.40 -0.71 -19.91
C ALA A 56 -27.65 0.19 -20.04
N ASP A 57 -28.63 0.01 -19.17
CA ASP A 57 -29.87 0.81 -19.12
C ASP A 57 -29.65 2.20 -18.47
N GLY A 58 -28.42 2.52 -18.11
CA GLY A 58 -28.06 3.81 -17.50
C GLY A 58 -28.32 3.89 -15.98
N ALA A 59 -28.86 2.84 -15.36
CA ALA A 59 -29.04 2.80 -13.92
C ALA A 59 -27.70 2.64 -13.19
N SER A 60 -27.55 3.36 -12.07
CA SER A 60 -26.38 3.30 -11.20
C SER A 60 -26.71 2.60 -9.88
N ARG A 61 -25.81 1.73 -9.40
CA ARG A 61 -25.92 1.10 -8.07
C ARG A 61 -24.61 1.15 -7.30
N ALA A 62 -24.69 1.24 -5.98
CA ALA A 62 -23.52 1.08 -5.11
C ALA A 62 -22.98 -0.35 -5.18
N LEU A 63 -21.66 -0.49 -5.15
CA LEU A 63 -20.97 -1.77 -5.17
C LEU A 63 -20.18 -1.98 -3.88
N ASP A 64 -20.24 -3.19 -3.35
CA ASP A 64 -19.49 -3.60 -2.17
C ASP A 64 -18.22 -4.35 -2.57
N THR A 65 -17.13 -4.06 -1.86
CA THR A 65 -15.84 -4.76 -2.00
C THR A 65 -15.75 -6.00 -1.11
N GLY A 66 -16.67 -6.21 -0.16
CA GLY A 66 -16.67 -7.35 0.75
C GLY A 66 -16.69 -8.73 0.07
N GLY A 67 -17.26 -8.82 -1.14
CA GLY A 67 -17.29 -10.05 -1.94
C GLY A 67 -16.01 -10.38 -2.72
N LEU A 68 -15.01 -9.50 -2.70
CA LEU A 68 -13.77 -9.68 -3.46
C LEU A 68 -12.78 -10.63 -2.76
N PRO A 69 -11.80 -11.20 -3.49
CA PRO A 69 -10.70 -11.94 -2.88
C PRO A 69 -9.87 -11.06 -1.94
N TRP A 70 -9.17 -11.70 -1.00
CA TRP A 70 -8.17 -11.03 -0.18
C TRP A 70 -6.90 -10.76 -1.01
N PRO A 71 -6.21 -9.61 -0.86
CA PRO A 71 -6.47 -8.52 0.08
C PRO A 71 -7.48 -7.46 -0.40
N GLN A 72 -8.00 -7.57 -1.62
CA GLN A 72 -8.79 -6.52 -2.27
C GLN A 72 -10.09 -6.20 -1.51
N ARG A 73 -10.70 -7.19 -0.83
CA ARG A 73 -11.85 -6.93 0.04
C ARG A 73 -11.58 -5.99 1.22
N THR A 74 -10.32 -5.86 1.64
CA THR A 74 -9.90 -4.97 2.74
C THR A 74 -9.19 -3.71 2.24
N VAL A 75 -8.86 -3.66 0.95
CA VAL A 75 -8.16 -2.53 0.32
C VAL A 75 -9.17 -1.76 -0.51
N HIS A 76 -9.80 -0.76 0.10
CA HIS A 76 -10.78 0.10 -0.55
C HIS A 76 -10.19 0.99 -1.66
N TYR A 77 -8.85 1.12 -1.70
CA TYR A 77 -8.11 1.87 -2.72
C TYR A 77 -7.11 0.95 -3.43
N GLY A 78 -7.58 0.21 -4.43
CA GLY A 78 -6.73 -0.65 -5.27
C GLY A 78 -7.00 -0.41 -6.75
N ALA A 79 -5.94 -0.28 -7.56
CA ALA A 79 -6.09 -0.08 -9.00
C ALA A 79 -6.79 -1.25 -9.72
N THR A 80 -6.77 -2.44 -9.12
CA THR A 80 -7.40 -3.65 -9.66
C THR A 80 -8.84 -3.86 -9.19
N VAL A 81 -9.31 -3.11 -8.18
CA VAL A 81 -10.65 -3.29 -7.59
C VAL A 81 -11.77 -3.04 -8.61
N PRO A 82 -11.77 -1.97 -9.42
CA PRO A 82 -12.84 -1.76 -10.40
C PRO A 82 -12.94 -2.89 -11.44
N GLY A 83 -11.81 -3.40 -11.93
CA GLY A 83 -11.78 -4.53 -12.86
C GLY A 83 -12.30 -5.84 -12.24
N LEU A 84 -12.01 -6.09 -10.96
CA LEU A 84 -12.57 -7.24 -10.26
C LEU A 84 -14.08 -7.09 -10.02
N LEU A 85 -14.55 -5.88 -9.73
CA LEU A 85 -15.98 -5.60 -9.60
C LEU A 85 -16.71 -5.77 -10.94
N CYS A 86 -16.13 -5.32 -12.06
CA CYS A 86 -16.66 -5.62 -13.41
C CYS A 86 -16.76 -7.13 -13.64
N ALA A 87 -15.70 -7.88 -13.34
CA ALA A 87 -15.68 -9.33 -13.54
C ALA A 87 -16.71 -10.07 -12.68
N ALA A 88 -17.04 -9.53 -11.49
CA ALA A 88 -18.04 -10.10 -10.59
C ALA A 88 -19.50 -9.73 -10.98
N ALA A 89 -19.70 -8.69 -11.79
CA ALA A 89 -21.01 -8.15 -12.15
C ALA A 89 -21.11 -7.90 -13.66
N PRO A 90 -21.46 -8.93 -14.46
CA PRO A 90 -21.45 -8.87 -15.93
C PRO A 90 -22.53 -7.97 -16.54
N ASP A 91 -23.47 -7.48 -15.72
CA ASP A 91 -24.53 -6.54 -16.10
C ASP A 91 -24.05 -5.07 -16.12
N LEU A 92 -22.83 -4.80 -15.66
CA LEU A 92 -22.24 -3.47 -15.63
C LEU A 92 -21.50 -3.16 -16.93
N VAL A 93 -21.59 -1.92 -17.38
CA VAL A 93 -20.81 -1.37 -18.50
C VAL A 93 -19.65 -0.48 -18.03
N SER A 94 -19.68 -0.06 -16.76
CA SER A 94 -18.56 0.66 -16.13
C SER A 94 -18.68 0.60 -14.61
N VAL A 95 -17.52 0.73 -13.97
CA VAL A 95 -17.39 0.94 -12.53
C VAL A 95 -16.62 2.22 -12.31
N SER A 96 -17.20 3.15 -11.55
CA SER A 96 -16.52 4.36 -11.10
C SER A 96 -16.14 4.26 -9.63
N ARG A 97 -15.02 4.89 -9.29
CA ARG A 97 -14.56 5.09 -7.92
C ARG A 97 -14.75 6.56 -7.56
N THR A 98 -15.39 6.79 -6.41
CA THR A 98 -15.47 8.11 -5.80
C THR A 98 -14.55 8.19 -4.58
N ARG A 99 -13.98 9.38 -4.37
CA ARG A 99 -13.23 9.76 -3.18
C ARG A 99 -13.96 10.93 -2.55
N ASP A 100 -14.48 10.75 -1.34
CA ASP A 100 -15.22 11.78 -0.60
C ASP A 100 -16.39 12.37 -1.42
N GLY A 101 -17.07 11.50 -2.17
CA GLY A 101 -18.20 11.85 -3.05
C GLY A 101 -17.80 12.43 -4.42
N ALA A 102 -16.53 12.77 -4.65
CA ALA A 102 -16.06 13.25 -5.94
C ALA A 102 -15.62 12.08 -6.85
N PRO A 103 -15.96 12.08 -8.15
CA PRO A 103 -15.49 11.06 -9.09
C PRO A 103 -13.97 11.18 -9.27
N GLU A 104 -13.26 10.09 -9.04
CA GLU A 104 -11.80 10.03 -9.17
C GLU A 104 -11.38 9.26 -10.43
N TRP A 105 -12.07 8.15 -10.70
CA TRP A 105 -11.71 7.22 -11.77
C TRP A 105 -12.95 6.51 -12.30
N GLU A 106 -12.98 6.26 -13.60
CA GLU A 106 -13.97 5.39 -14.23
C GLU A 106 -13.26 4.32 -15.07
N GLN A 107 -13.67 3.06 -14.89
CA GLN A 107 -13.21 1.94 -15.66
C GLN A 107 -14.38 1.34 -16.43
N SER A 108 -14.24 1.19 -17.74
CA SER A 108 -15.19 0.42 -18.54
C SER A 108 -15.09 -1.06 -18.21
N CYS A 109 -16.26 -1.69 -18.13
CA CYS A 109 -16.44 -3.12 -18.26
C CYS A 109 -16.78 -3.38 -19.75
#